data_AF-A0A6P0WUG1-F1
#
_entry.id   AF-A0A6P0WUG1-F1
#
_cell.length_a   1.000
_cell.length_b   1.000
_cell.length_c   1.000
_cell.angle_alpha   90.00
_cell.angle_beta   90.00
_cell.angle_gamma   90.00
#
_symmetry.space_group_name_H-M   'P 1'
#
loop_
_entity.id
_entity.type
_entity.pdbx_description
1 polymer ?
#
loop_
_entity_poly.entity_id
_entity_poly.type
_entity_poly.pdbx_seq_one_letter_code
_entity_poly.pdbx_strand_id
1 'polypeptide(L)' 'MEILEIKALIKESVREVLREERLMLCQVLMPYVSDEEQTNIEAEFGSPSDYNNDEFIDMTHWVKHGGQISQAGN' A
#
# COMPACT_ATOMS: atom_id res chain seq x y z
N MET A 1 17.90 -33.25 -5.23
CA MET A 1 17.32 -32.05 -4.61
C MET A 1 15.96 -32.43 -4.08
N GLU A 2 15.77 -32.34 -2.78
CA GLU A 2 14.50 -32.73 -2.15
C GLU A 2 13.40 -31.73 -2.51
N ILE A 3 12.14 -32.18 -2.52
CA ILE A 3 10.98 -31.33 -2.87
C ILE A 3 10.88 -30.09 -1.97
N LEU A 4 11.34 -30.20 -0.72
CA LEU A 4 11.36 -29.10 0.24
C LEU A 4 12.37 -28.03 -0.14
N GLU A 5 13.55 -28.43 -0.64
CA GLU A 5 14.59 -27.52 -1.11
C GLU A 5 14.11 -26.74 -2.34
N ILE A 6 13.45 -27.40 -3.29
CA ILE A 6 12.87 -26.75 -4.48
C ILE A 6 11.84 -25.69 -4.05
N LYS A 7 10.94 -26.01 -3.13
CA LYS A 7 9.94 -25.06 -2.63
C LYS A 7 10.58 -23.86 -1.94
N ALA A 8 11.64 -24.09 -1.17
CA ALA A 8 12.36 -23.01 -0.50
C ALA A 8 13.02 -22.07 -1.51
N LEU A 9 13.69 -22.63 -2.53
CA LEU A 9 14.32 -21.85 -3.60
C LEU A 9 13.28 -21.02 -4.38
N ILE A 10 12.17 -21.64 -4.80
CA ILE A 10 11.09 -20.92 -5.50
C ILE A 10 10.55 -19.77 -4.65
N LYS A 11 10.32 -20.02 -3.35
CA LYS A 11 9.80 -19.01 -2.44
C LYS A 11 10.75 -17.83 -2.28
N GLU A 12 12.05 -18.09 -2.21
CA GLU A 12 13.04 -17.03 -2.07
C GLU A 12 13.19 -16.24 -3.38
N SER A 13 13.26 -16.91 -4.52
CA SER A 13 13.31 -16.24 -5.83
C SER A 13 12.09 -15.35 -6.07
N VAL A 14 10.88 -15.81 -5.74
CA VAL A 14 9.66 -14.98 -5.86
C VAL A 14 9.69 -13.81 -4.88
N ARG A 15 10.19 -14.01 -3.65
CA ARG A 15 10.32 -12.94 -2.65
C ARG A 15 11.29 -11.86 -3.12
N GLU A 16 12.40 -12.25 -3.73
CA GLU A 16 13.43 -11.34 -4.25
C GLU A 16 12.86 -10.48 -5.38
N VAL A 17 12.25 -11.10 -6.39
CA VAL A 17 11.59 -10.37 -7.49
C VAL A 17 10.51 -9.41 -6.96
N LEU A 18 9.68 -9.85 -6.00
CA LEU A 18 8.66 -8.98 -5.41
C LEU A 18 9.25 -7.83 -4.57
N ARG A 19 10.46 -7.97 -4.03
CA ARG A 19 11.14 -6.89 -3.31
C ARG A 19 11.71 -5.85 -4.27
N GLU A 20 12.31 -6.31 -5.36
CA GLU A 20 12.89 -5.46 -6.40
C GLU A 20 11.78 -4.71 -7.17
N GLU A 21 10.78 -5.45 -7.62
CA GLU A 21 9.73 -4.93 -8.50
C GLU A 21 8.50 -4.42 -7.75
N ARG A 22 8.58 -4.30 -6.41
CA ARG A 22 7.44 -3.92 -5.56
C ARG A 22 6.78 -2.63 -6.04
N LEU A 23 7.59 -1.62 -6.37
CA LEU A 23 7.09 -0.32 -6.78
C LEU A 23 6.30 -0.44 -8.10
N MET A 24 6.85 -1.14 -9.09
CA MET A 24 6.16 -1.35 -10.36
C MET A 24 4.87 -2.16 -10.17
N LEU A 25 4.89 -3.19 -9.33
CA LEU A 25 3.70 -3.95 -9.00
C LEU A 25 2.64 -3.07 -8.34
N CYS A 26 3.01 -2.23 -7.37
CA CYS A 26 2.10 -1.26 -6.77
C CYS A 26 1.52 -0.31 -7.81
N GLN A 27 2.34 0.22 -8.72
CA GLN A 27 1.87 1.10 -9.81
C GLN A 27 0.88 0.41 -10.74
N VAL A 28 1.14 -0.84 -11.12
CA VAL A 28 0.24 -1.65 -11.97
C VAL A 28 -1.10 -1.92 -11.26
N LEU A 29 -1.08 -2.06 -9.93
CA LEU A 29 -2.27 -2.32 -9.13
C LEU A 29 -3.02 -1.05 -8.70
N MET A 30 -2.45 0.14 -8.88
CA MET A 30 -3.16 1.38 -8.56
C MET A 30 -4.34 1.56 -9.52
N PRO A 31 -5.56 1.79 -9.01
CA PRO A 31 -6.70 2.06 -9.87
C PRO A 31 -6.45 3.35 -10.65
N TYR A 32 -6.82 3.33 -11.93
CA TYR A 32 -6.86 4.52 -12.75
C TYR A 32 -8.11 5.33 -12.40
N VAL A 33 -7.96 6.65 -12.28
CA VAL A 33 -9.04 7.60 -12.09
C VAL A 33 -8.97 8.60 -13.24
N SER A 34 -10.06 8.73 -13.99
CA SER A 34 -10.19 9.71 -15.06
C SER A 34 -10.43 11.12 -14.51
N ASP A 35 -10.21 12.15 -15.35
CA ASP A 35 -10.45 13.54 -14.96
C ASP A 35 -11.91 13.80 -14.54
N GLU A 36 -12.88 13.13 -15.18
CA GLU A 36 -14.29 13.21 -14.83
C GLU A 36 -14.56 12.58 -13.44
N GLU A 37 -14.03 11.39 -13.19
CA GLU A 37 -14.15 10.74 -11.88
C GLU A 37 -13.47 11.56 -10.78
N GLN A 38 -12.29 12.13 -11.05
CA GLN A 38 -11.58 13.01 -10.11
C GLN A 38 -12.40 14.27 -9.81
N THR A 39 -13.00 14.89 -10.83
CA THR A 39 -13.88 16.06 -10.65
C THR A 39 -15.09 15.72 -9.79
N ASN A 40 -15.69 14.54 -9.98
CA ASN A 40 -16.83 14.09 -9.17
C ASN A 40 -16.42 13.85 -7.71
N ILE A 41 -15.25 13.25 -7.48
CA ILE A 41 -14.69 13.05 -6.13
C ILE A 41 -14.47 14.40 -5.44
N GLU A 42 -13.87 15.37 -6.13
CA GLU A 42 -13.63 16.72 -5.58
C GLU A 42 -14.93 17.48 -5.32
N ALA A 43 -15.97 17.29 -6.14
CA ALA A 43 -17.27 17.91 -5.92
C ALA A 43 -17.99 17.32 -4.69
N GLU A 44 -17.83 16.02 -4.42
CA GLU A 44 -18.48 15.33 -3.30
C GLU A 44 -17.72 15.49 -1.99
N PHE A 45 -16.38 15.42 -2.04
CA PHE A 45 -15.52 15.39 -0.85
C PHE A 45 -14.60 16.60 -0.70
N GLY A 46 -14.58 17.54 -1.64
CA GLY A 46 -13.68 18.69 -1.59
C GLY A 46 -12.20 18.32 -1.79
N SER A 47 -11.32 19.27 -1.46
CA SER A 47 -9.87 19.07 -1.48
C SER A 47 -9.37 18.65 -0.10
N PRO A 48 -8.28 17.86 0.00
CA PRO A 48 -7.63 17.60 1.29
C PRO A 48 -7.25 18.87 2.07
N SER A 49 -7.03 20.00 1.39
CA SER A 49 -6.76 21.28 2.04
C SER A 49 -7.94 21.89 2.80
N ASP A 50 -9.15 21.38 2.57
CA ASP A 50 -10.38 21.86 3.19
C ASP A 50 -10.59 21.28 4.61
N TYR A 51 -9.77 20.29 4.99
CA TYR A 51 -9.84 19.58 6.27
C TYR A 51 -8.72 20.03 7.22
N ASN A 52 -9.00 20.03 8.53
CA ASN A 52 -7.98 20.34 9.53
C ASN A 52 -6.99 19.19 9.68
N ASN A 53 -5.72 19.51 9.97
CA ASN A 53 -4.67 18.49 10.18
C ASN A 53 -5.02 17.47 11.28
N ASP A 54 -5.80 17.87 12.28
CA ASP A 54 -6.20 17.03 13.40
C ASP A 54 -7.22 15.94 12.99
N GLU A 55 -7.81 16.06 11.79
CA GLU A 55 -8.73 15.08 11.22
C GLU A 55 -8.01 13.96 10.46
N PHE A 56 -6.71 14.13 10.17
CA PHE A 56 -5.92 13.14 9.46
C PHE A 56 -5.28 12.13 10.42
N ILE A 57 -5.34 10.86 10.05
CA ILE A 57 -4.63 9.78 10.76
C ILE A 57 -3.28 9.56 10.09
N ASP A 58 -2.19 9.67 10.86
CA ASP A 58 -0.85 9.37 10.36
C ASP A 58 -0.69 7.86 10.08
N MET A 59 -0.86 7.48 8.81
CA MET A 59 -0.68 6.11 8.35
C MET A 59 0.80 5.73 8.13
N THR A 60 1.77 6.62 8.31
CA THR A 60 3.20 6.28 8.13
C THR A 60 3.69 5.25 9.14
N HIS A 61 3.03 5.15 10.30
CA HIS A 61 3.23 4.08 11.26
C HIS A 61 2.88 2.70 10.67
N TRP A 62 1.92 2.61 9.76
CA TRP A 62 1.56 1.36 9.07
C TRP A 62 2.68 0.89 8.13
N VAL A 63 3.38 1.82 7.48
CA VAL A 63 4.54 1.50 6.64
C VAL A 63 5.71 0.97 7.46
N LYS A 64 5.92 1.52 8.66
CA LYS A 64 7.02 1.14 9.56
C LYS A 64 6.75 -0.13 10.36
N HIS A 65 5.49 -0.37 10.75
CA HIS A 65 5.11 -1.40 11.72
C HIS A 65 4.11 -2.43 11.18
N GLY A 66 3.62 -2.28 9.93
CA GLY A 66 2.77 -3.25 9.24
C GLY A 66 1.55 -3.68 10.06
N GLY A 67 1.18 -4.96 9.96
CA GLY A 67 0.06 -5.56 10.69
C GLY A 67 0.22 -5.67 12.22
N GLN A 68 1.24 -5.04 12.82
CA GLN A 68 1.50 -5.08 14.28
C GLN A 68 0.85 -3.91 15.03
N ILE A 69 0.00 -3.10 14.40
CA ILE A 69 -0.65 -1.90 14.98
C ILE A 69 -1.72 -2.25 16.06
N SER A 70 -1.82 -3.50 16.50
CA SER A 70 -2.77 -3.89 17.56
C SER A 70 -2.41 -3.41 18.98
N GLN A 71 -1.38 -2.58 19.19
CA GLN A 71 -0.92 -2.22 20.54
C GLN A 71 -0.61 -0.74 20.82
N ALA A 72 -0.93 0.19 19.92
CA ALA A 72 -0.71 1.62 20.18
C ALA A 72 -2.02 2.39 20.05
N GLY A 73 -2.92 2.20 21.01
CA GLY A 73 -4.14 2.99 21.16
C GLY A 73 -4.51 3.10 22.62
N ASN A 74 -3.94 4.11 23.30
CA ASN A 74 -4.48 4.77 24.50
C ASN A 74 -4.44 6.27 24.22
#